data_AF-A0A536H282-F1
#
_entry.id   AF-A0A536H282-F1
#
_cell.length_a   1.000
_cell.length_b   1.000
_cell.length_c   1.000
_cell.angle_alpha   90.00
_cell.angle_beta   90.00
_cell.angle_gamma   90.00
#
_symmetry.space_group_name_H-M   'P 1'
#
loop_
_entity.id
_entity.type
_entity.pdbx_description
1 polymer ?
#
loop_
_entity_poly.entity_id
_entity_poly.type
_entity_poly.pdbx_seq_one_letter_code
_entity_poly.pdbx_strand_id
1 'polypeptide(L)'
;GHVQLLKDLTMDVAGRDVLMVEDIIDTGLTTSFLFDHVQRHRPASLKLCVLLNKQERRITPVPMAYKGFDIPNQFVVGYGLDFDELYRNLSAVHVLEP
;
A
#
# COMPACT_ATOMS: atom_id res chain seq x y z
N GLY A 1 -2.24 -12.05 10.93
CA GLY A 1 -3.36 -11.13 10.64
C GLY A 1 -4.24 -11.77 9.59
N HIS A 2 -5.56 -11.63 9.73
CA HIS A 2 -6.51 -12.12 8.73
C HIS A 2 -6.88 -10.95 7.82
N VAL A 3 -6.71 -11.09 6.50
CA VAL A 3 -7.11 -10.06 5.52
C VAL A 3 -8.49 -10.40 4.98
N GLN A 4 -9.40 -9.43 4.98
CA GLN A 4 -10.74 -9.56 4.39
C GLN A 4 -10.91 -8.50 3.30
N LEU A 5 -11.32 -8.93 2.11
CA LEU A 5 -11.65 -8.02 1.03
C LEU A 5 -13.07 -7.48 1.23
N LEU A 6 -13.19 -6.18 1.54
CA LEU A 6 -14.50 -5.53 1.75
C LEU A 6 -15.11 -5.03 0.43
N LYS A 7 -14.26 -4.58 -0.50
CA LYS A 7 -14.66 -4.10 -1.82
C LYS A 7 -13.69 -4.65 -2.85
N ASP A 8 -14.24 -5.39 -3.81
CA ASP A 8 -13.49 -5.96 -4.93
C ASP A 8 -13.43 -4.97 -6.10
N LEU A 9 -12.61 -5.29 -7.10
CA LEU A 9 -12.55 -4.62 -8.38
C LEU A 9 -13.93 -4.61 -9.03
N THR A 10 -14.41 -3.41 -9.39
CA THR A 10 -15.69 -3.26 -10.10
C THR A 10 -15.53 -3.32 -11.62
N MET A 11 -14.29 -3.42 -12.12
CA MET A 11 -13.97 -3.49 -13.54
C MET A 11 -13.11 -4.71 -13.84
N ASP A 12 -13.30 -5.29 -15.02
CA ASP A 12 -12.39 -6.33 -15.51
C ASP A 12 -11.04 -5.73 -15.89
N VAL A 13 -9.99 -6.27 -15.29
CA VAL A 13 -8.59 -5.86 -15.48
C VAL A 13 -7.80 -6.85 -16.33
N ALA A 14 -8.41 -7.94 -16.81
CA ALA A 14 -7.75 -8.90 -17.68
C ALA A 14 -7.16 -8.23 -18.93
N GLY A 15 -5.90 -8.53 -19.23
CA GLY A 15 -5.19 -7.95 -20.37
C GLY A 15 -4.92 -6.43 -20.30
N ARG A 16 -5.12 -5.79 -19.15
CA ARG A 16 -4.80 -4.36 -18.93
C ARG A 16 -3.48 -4.16 -18.22
N ASP A 17 -2.85 -3.02 -18.43
CA ASP A 17 -1.74 -2.56 -17.58
C ASP A 17 -2.30 -1.95 -16.30
N VAL A 18 -1.94 -2.52 -15.15
CA VAL A 18 -2.45 -2.14 -13.84
C VAL A 18 -1.31 -1.63 -12.96
N LEU A 19 -1.52 -0.44 -12.37
CA LEU A 19 -0.66 0.11 -11.33
C LEU A 19 -1.43 0.14 -10.01
N MET A 20 -1.02 -0.69 -9.06
CA MET A 20 -1.52 -0.65 -7.70
C MET A 20 -0.81 0.48 -6.95
N VAL A 21 -1.56 1.32 -6.22
CA VAL A 21 -1.05 2.49 -5.50
C VAL A 21 -1.33 2.32 -4.01
N GLU A 22 -0.28 2.34 -3.20
CA GLU A 22 -0.33 2.23 -1.74
C GLU A 22 0.26 3.49 -1.11
N ASP A 23 -0.33 3.94 0.00
CA ASP A 23 0.18 5.05 0.80
C ASP A 23 1.41 4.63 1.63
N ILE A 24 1.31 3.50 2.31
CA ILE A 24 2.38 2.96 3.15
C ILE A 24 2.42 1.45 3.10
N ILE A 25 3.61 0.89 2.93
CA ILE A 25 3.82 -0.54 3.13
C ILE A 25 4.67 -0.77 4.36
N ASP A 26 4.04 -1.42 5.33
CA ASP A 26 4.62 -1.82 6.61
C ASP A 26 5.09 -3.28 6.55
N THR A 27 4.36 -4.22 7.16
CA THR A 27 4.70 -5.65 7.14
C THR A 27 4.71 -6.28 5.74
N GLY A 28 3.89 -5.74 4.83
CA GLY A 28 3.68 -6.25 3.48
C GLY A 28 2.58 -7.29 3.33
N LEU A 29 1.95 -7.73 4.42
CA LEU A 29 0.91 -8.76 4.34
C LEU A 29 -0.28 -8.35 3.49
N THR A 30 -0.84 -7.15 3.75
CA THR A 30 -1.99 -6.61 3.00
C THR A 30 -1.64 -6.46 1.53
N THR A 31 -0.52 -5.79 1.23
CA THR A 31 -0.10 -5.53 -0.14
C THR A 31 0.20 -6.82 -0.90
N SER A 32 0.85 -7.83 -0.27
CA SER A 32 1.09 -9.13 -0.90
C SER A 32 -0.23 -9.82 -1.25
N PHE A 33 -1.18 -9.84 -0.31
CA PHE A 33 -2.50 -10.42 -0.55
C PHE A 33 -3.25 -9.73 -1.70
N LEU A 34 -3.26 -8.39 -1.71
CA LEU A 34 -3.93 -7.61 -2.76
C LEU A 34 -3.22 -7.77 -4.11
N PHE A 35 -1.89 -7.78 -4.13
CA PHE A 35 -1.12 -7.99 -5.35
C PHE A 35 -1.44 -9.36 -5.97
N ASP A 36 -1.42 -10.43 -5.17
CA ASP A 36 -1.78 -11.78 -5.62
C ASP A 36 -3.25 -11.88 -6.04
N HIS A 37 -4.13 -11.14 -5.36
CA HIS A 37 -5.54 -11.05 -5.73
C HIS A 37 -5.71 -10.43 -7.12
N VAL A 38 -5.12 -9.25 -7.39
CA VAL A 38 -5.19 -8.59 -8.70
C VAL A 38 -4.50 -9.44 -9.78
N GLN A 39 -3.36 -10.07 -9.47
CA GLN A 39 -2.62 -10.93 -10.41
C GLN A 39 -3.48 -12.10 -10.92
N ARG A 40 -4.38 -12.64 -10.10
CA ARG A 40 -5.30 -13.73 -10.51
C ARG A 40 -6.29 -13.32 -11.58
N HIS A 41 -6.57 -12.02 -11.76
CA HIS A 41 -7.38 -11.51 -12.86
C HIS A 41 -6.62 -11.41 -14.19
N ARG A 42 -5.34 -11.81 -14.22
CA ARG A 42 -4.50 -11.88 -15.44
C ARG A 42 -4.39 -10.54 -16.19
N PRO A 43 -3.94 -9.46 -15.51
CA PRO A 43 -3.60 -8.22 -16.19
C PRO A 43 -2.44 -8.45 -17.19
N ALA A 44 -2.31 -7.59 -18.21
CA ALA A 44 -1.16 -7.62 -19.13
C ALA A 44 0.14 -7.25 -18.39
N SER A 45 0.07 -6.32 -17.46
CA SER A 45 1.14 -6.05 -16.50
C SER A 45 0.57 -5.62 -15.15
N LEU A 46 1.27 -5.96 -14.07
CA LEU A 46 0.94 -5.51 -12.72
C LEU A 46 2.19 -4.91 -12.07
N LYS A 47 2.10 -3.64 -11.68
CA LYS A 47 3.15 -2.90 -10.98
C LYS A 47 2.61 -2.31 -9.69
N LEU A 48 3.50 -2.07 -8.74
CA LEU A 48 3.19 -1.44 -7.46
C LEU A 48 3.96 -0.12 -7.32
N CYS A 49 3.23 0.93 -6.96
CA CYS A 49 3.75 2.21 -6.53
C CYS A 49 3.41 2.43 -5.06
N VAL A 50 4.40 2.75 -4.25
CA VAL A 50 4.20 3.08 -2.83
C VAL A 50 4.79 4.44 -2.51
N LEU A 51 4.07 5.23 -1.70
CA LEU A 51 4.61 6.48 -1.17
C LEU A 51 5.64 6.23 -0.07
N LEU A 52 5.29 5.49 1.00
CA LEU A 52 6.17 5.23 2.16
C LEU A 52 6.50 3.73 2.33
N ASN A 53 7.77 3.38 2.48
CA ASN A 53 8.22 2.01 2.71
C ASN A 53 8.94 1.86 4.07
N LYS A 54 8.40 1.03 4.96
CA LYS A 54 9.05 0.66 6.23
C LYS A 54 9.81 -0.66 6.08
N GLN A 55 10.99 -0.58 5.47
CA GLN A 55 11.79 -1.77 5.13
C GLN A 55 12.08 -2.67 6.35
N GLU A 56 12.34 -2.09 7.52
CA GLU A 56 12.69 -2.84 8.73
C GLU A 56 11.53 -3.66 9.32
N ARG A 57 10.29 -3.40 8.89
CA ARG A 57 9.11 -4.16 9.35
C ARG A 57 8.66 -5.25 8.38
N ARG A 58 9.36 -5.37 7.24
CA ARG A 58 9.05 -6.32 6.18
C ARG A 58 9.11 -7.76 6.69
N ILE A 59 8.02 -8.52 6.52
CA ILE A 59 7.98 -9.96 6.84
C ILE A 59 7.63 -10.83 5.63
N THR A 60 7.17 -10.21 4.54
CA THR A 60 6.90 -10.88 3.26
C THR A 60 7.45 -10.04 2.11
N PRO A 61 8.08 -10.63 1.08
CA PRO A 61 8.53 -9.87 -0.08
C PRO A 61 7.34 -9.25 -0.82
N VAL A 62 7.54 -8.02 -1.32
CA VAL A 62 6.55 -7.32 -2.14
C VAL A 62 7.28 -6.69 -3.34
N PRO A 63 6.89 -7.00 -4.59
CA PRO A 63 7.55 -6.46 -5.78
C PRO A 63 7.15 -5.00 -6.00
N MET A 64 8.03 -4.06 -5.63
CA MET A 64 7.81 -2.62 -5.80
C MET A 64 8.48 -2.12 -7.08
N ALA A 65 7.69 -1.54 -8.00
CA ALA A 65 8.21 -0.92 -9.21
C ALA A 65 8.56 0.55 -9.00
N TYR A 66 7.81 1.24 -8.13
CA TYR A 66 8.02 2.63 -7.77
C TYR A 66 7.94 2.79 -6.26
N LYS A 67 8.88 3.55 -5.70
CA LYS A 67 8.98 3.83 -4.27
C LYS A 67 9.25 5.31 -4.08
N GLY A 68 8.44 5.97 -3.25
CA GLY A 68 8.66 7.36 -2.83
C GLY A 68 9.82 7.46 -1.85
N PHE A 69 9.59 7.02 -0.60
CA PHE A 69 10.54 7.21 0.50
C PHE A 69 10.66 5.94 1.35
N ASP A 70 11.89 5.59 1.74
CA ASP A 70 12.10 4.71 2.89
C ASP A 70 11.99 5.53 4.17
N ILE A 71 11.23 5.05 5.15
CA ILE A 71 11.06 5.71 6.45
C ILE A 71 11.37 4.75 7.59
N PRO A 72 11.85 5.26 8.75
CA PRO A 72 11.97 4.43 9.95
C PRO A 72 10.60 3.97 10.47
N ASN A 73 10.58 3.06 11.43
CA ASN A 73 9.39 2.62 12.12
C ASN A 73 8.89 3.69 13.11
N GLN A 74 8.27 4.72 12.55
CA GLN A 74 7.56 5.76 13.28
C GLN A 74 6.08 5.73 12.90
N PHE A 75 5.20 6.06 13.83
CA PHE A 75 3.79 6.24 13.50
C PHE A 75 3.64 7.57 12.77
N VAL A 76 3.08 7.54 11.56
CA VAL A 76 2.98 8.71 10.68
C VAL A 76 1.54 8.96 10.27
N VAL A 77 1.19 10.24 10.12
CA VAL A 77 -0.13 10.73 9.73
C VAL A 77 0.00 11.83 8.68
N GLY A 78 -1.10 12.21 8.04
CA GLY A 78 -1.11 13.25 7.01
C GLY A 78 -0.93 12.72 5.60
N TYR A 79 -1.26 13.56 4.61
CA TYR A 79 -1.19 13.20 3.19
C TYR A 79 -1.94 11.90 2.84
N GLY A 80 -3.13 11.73 3.44
CA GLY A 80 -3.98 10.54 3.31
C GLY A 80 -3.85 9.53 4.47
N LEU A 81 -2.71 9.50 5.17
CA LEU A 81 -2.47 8.62 6.33
C LEU A 81 -3.24 9.14 7.55
N ASP A 82 -3.69 8.23 8.40
CA ASP A 82 -4.55 8.56 9.54
C ASP A 82 -4.10 7.99 10.89
N PHE A 83 -4.68 8.58 11.92
CA PHE A 83 -4.85 7.98 13.23
C PHE A 83 -6.30 8.18 13.65
N ASP A 84 -7.05 7.09 13.82
CA ASP A 84 -8.48 7.12 14.13
C ASP A 84 -9.29 7.95 13.11
N GLU A 85 -9.00 7.76 11.81
CA GLU A 85 -9.60 8.52 10.69
C GLU A 85 -9.28 10.03 10.67
N LEU A 86 -8.51 10.55 11.62
CA LEU A 86 -8.10 11.94 11.69
C LEU A 86 -6.79 12.19 10.92
N TYR A 87 -6.48 13.48 10.70
CA TYR A 87 -5.21 13.98 10.13
C TYR A 87 -4.94 13.70 8.65
N ARG A 88 -5.77 12.91 7.95
CA ARG A 88 -5.62 12.62 6.51
C ARG A 88 -5.40 13.86 5.62
N ASN A 89 -5.99 14.99 6.01
CA ASN A 89 -6.02 16.24 5.27
C ASN A 89 -4.78 17.13 5.46
N LEU A 90 -3.82 16.75 6.31
CA LEU A 90 -2.57 17.51 6.43
C LEU A 90 -1.79 17.47 5.10
N SER A 91 -1.19 18.60 4.73
CA SER A 91 -0.49 18.75 3.44
C SER A 91 0.89 18.09 3.38
N ALA A 92 1.34 17.50 4.49
CA ALA A 92 2.61 16.81 4.61
C ALA A 92 2.46 15.56 5.48
N VAL A 93 3.47 14.69 5.43
CA VAL A 93 3.59 13.53 6.32
C VAL A 93 4.24 14.00 7.61
N HIS A 94 3.60 13.70 8.74
CA HIS A 94 4.04 14.05 10.08
C HIS A 94 4.23 12.80 10.92
N VAL A 95 5.18 12.84 11.87
CA VAL A 95 5.30 11.85 12.93
C VAL A 95 4.30 12.20 14.02
N LEU A 96 3.49 11.25 14.45
CA LEU A 96 2.56 11.45 15.57
C LEU A 96 3.34 11.26 16.88
N GLU A 97 3.41 12.31 17.70
CA GLU A 97 3.99 12.23 19.05
C GLU A 97 2.99 11.56 20.02
N PRO A 98 3.48 10.78 21.01
CA PRO A 98 2.64 10.08 21.99
C PRO A 98 1.81 11.00 22.90
#